data_AF-A0A158QZI6-F1
#
_entry.id   AF-A0A158QZI6-F1
#
_cell.length_a   1.000
_cell.length_b   1.000
_cell.length_c   1.000
_cell.angle_alpha   90.00
_cell.angle_beta   90.00
_cell.angle_gamma   90.00
#
_symmetry.space_group_name_H-M   'P 1'
#
loop_
_entity.id
_entity.type
_entity.pdbx_description
1 polymer ?
#
loop_
_entity_poly.entity_id
_entity_poly.type
_entity_poly.pdbx_seq_one_letter_code
_entity_poly.pdbx_strand_id
1 'polypeptide(L)'
;MSALSGRGSALKWDRSGGAIRLVRYAILVDAGPLYVGSTIFCSLVGKVVVTRFFFDYPVVILMLQMATTLFAIELLRVLGVVKLAPYSFDKGRHCFVPSILLCIAQWLTVVAFEGIGMPAFESVKRSVLNFELSLDQYSLFYGLLASVLQAAAYLQFENLSHNYQAMELLYMHSFNSLIVFLVADVVQDEIRDAFMYMMTSAHPLFTGAFAMLMFAGILFQYSMRATTLII
;
A
#
# COMPACT_ATOMS: atom_id res chain seq x y z
N MET A 1 -53.77 -27.32 37.26
CA MET A 1 -52.35 -27.59 37.59
C MET A 1 -51.66 -28.09 36.35
N SER A 2 -50.64 -27.33 35.92
CA SER A 2 -49.43 -27.72 35.16
C SER A 2 -49.54 -28.51 33.85
N ALA A 3 -48.74 -28.32 32.81
CA ALA A 3 -47.81 -27.30 32.34
C ALA A 3 -47.09 -27.97 31.14
N LEU A 4 -46.79 -27.19 30.09
CA LEU A 4 -45.63 -27.36 29.20
C LEU A 4 -45.55 -28.64 28.32
N SER A 5 -45.86 -28.48 27.03
CA SER A 5 -45.09 -29.16 25.97
C SER A 5 -45.15 -28.34 24.68
N GLY A 6 -44.35 -27.27 24.67
CA GLY A 6 -44.15 -26.41 23.50
C GLY A 6 -42.68 -26.05 23.42
N ARG A 7 -41.88 -26.91 22.79
CA ARG A 7 -40.52 -26.59 22.32
C ARG A 7 -40.03 -27.69 21.38
N GLY A 8 -39.75 -27.32 20.14
CA GLY A 8 -39.14 -28.21 19.17
C GLY A 8 -39.13 -27.69 17.74
N SER A 9 -39.28 -26.37 17.53
CA SER A 9 -39.08 -25.77 16.21
C SER A 9 -37.61 -25.89 15.83
N ALA A 10 -37.38 -26.70 14.80
CA ALA A 10 -36.13 -26.99 14.12
C ALA A 10 -35.18 -25.78 14.05
N LEU A 11 -34.11 -25.81 14.85
CA LEU A 11 -32.92 -25.03 14.61
C LEU A 11 -32.16 -25.68 13.44
N LYS A 12 -32.59 -25.35 12.22
CA LYS A 12 -31.91 -25.75 10.99
C LYS A 12 -30.61 -24.94 10.91
N TRP A 13 -29.57 -25.44 11.57
CA TRP A 13 -28.19 -24.97 11.42
C TRP A 13 -27.80 -25.07 9.95
N ASP A 14 -27.74 -23.94 9.26
CA ASP A 14 -27.18 -23.81 7.92
C ASP A 14 -25.67 -24.05 8.00
N ARG A 15 -25.26 -25.29 7.65
CA ARG A 15 -23.86 -25.73 7.63
C ARG A 15 -22.99 -24.99 6.60
N SER A 16 -23.57 -24.18 5.70
CA SER A 16 -22.80 -23.47 4.68
C SER A 16 -22.09 -22.21 5.23
N GLY A 17 -22.70 -21.50 6.18
CA GLY A 17 -22.15 -20.26 6.73
C GLY A 17 -21.03 -20.44 7.77
N GLY A 18 -20.93 -21.62 8.39
CA GLY A 18 -19.91 -21.91 9.42
C GLY A 18 -18.54 -22.27 8.83
N ALA A 19 -18.52 -23.06 7.74
CA ALA A 19 -17.30 -23.44 7.05
C ALA A 19 -16.61 -22.24 6.37
N ILE A 20 -17.40 -21.34 5.77
CA ILE A 20 -16.90 -20.10 5.17
C ILE A 20 -16.25 -19.19 6.22
N ARG A 21 -16.85 -19.09 7.42
CA ARG A 21 -16.25 -18.33 8.53
C ARG A 21 -14.96 -18.97 9.05
N LEU A 22 -14.92 -20.30 9.22
CA LEU A 22 -13.73 -21.01 9.68
C LEU A 22 -12.57 -20.94 8.70
N VAL A 23 -12.83 -21.02 7.39
CA VAL A 23 -11.82 -20.82 6.34
C VAL A 23 -11.34 -19.36 6.35
N ARG A 24 -12.23 -18.38 6.50
CA ARG A 24 -11.84 -16.97 6.65
C ARG A 24 -10.95 -16.73 7.87
N TYR A 25 -11.26 -17.34 9.02
CA TYR A 25 -10.42 -17.25 10.22
C TYR A 25 -9.05 -17.91 10.06
N ALA A 26 -8.98 -19.08 9.42
CA ALA A 26 -7.71 -19.76 9.16
C ALA A 26 -6.80 -18.93 8.22
N ILE A 27 -7.36 -18.37 7.14
CA ILE A 27 -6.60 -17.51 6.22
C ILE A 27 -6.19 -16.19 6.90
N LEU A 28 -7.01 -15.66 7.83
CA LEU A 28 -6.69 -14.44 8.59
C LEU A 28 -5.47 -14.63 9.52
N VAL A 29 -5.33 -15.82 10.12
CA VAL A 29 -4.17 -16.17 10.98
C VAL A 29 -2.89 -16.30 10.17
N ASP A 30 -2.96 -16.78 8.92
CA ASP A 30 -1.79 -16.94 8.05
C ASP A 30 -1.39 -15.64 7.31
N ALA A 31 -2.37 -14.82 6.91
CA ALA A 31 -2.12 -13.59 6.14
C ALA A 31 -1.76 -12.37 7.01
N GLY A 32 -2.25 -12.31 8.25
CA GLY A 32 -2.00 -11.21 9.17
C GLY A 32 -0.51 -10.96 9.47
N PRO A 33 0.26 -11.99 9.87
CA PRO A 33 1.70 -11.86 10.12
C PRO A 33 2.48 -11.46 8.87
N LEU A 34 2.09 -11.95 7.70
CA LEU A 34 2.73 -11.62 6.44
C LEU A 34 2.50 -10.15 6.07
N TYR A 35 1.29 -9.63 6.27
CA TYR A 35 0.99 -8.21 6.10
C TYR A 35 1.80 -7.34 7.06
N VAL A 36 1.76 -7.62 8.37
CA VAL A 36 2.50 -6.83 9.37
C VAL A 36 4.01 -6.88 9.11
N GLY A 37 4.56 -8.07 8.85
CA GLY A 37 5.98 -8.25 8.54
C GLY A 37 6.39 -7.47 7.30
N SER A 38 5.61 -7.55 6.22
CA SER A 38 5.87 -6.80 4.98
C SER A 38 5.78 -5.29 5.15
N THR A 39 4.84 -4.82 5.98
CA THR A 39 4.64 -3.39 6.28
C THR A 39 5.83 -2.82 7.04
N ILE A 40 6.26 -3.51 8.10
CA ILE A 40 7.43 -3.12 8.89
C ILE A 40 8.67 -3.14 8.01
N PHE A 41 8.87 -4.21 7.23
CA PHE A 41 10.01 -4.34 6.34
C PHE A 41 10.06 -3.22 5.28
N CYS A 42 8.95 -2.96 4.58
CA CYS A 42 8.86 -1.90 3.58
C CYS A 42 9.11 -0.51 4.20
N SER A 43 8.57 -0.25 5.41
CA SER A 43 8.76 1.02 6.11
C SER A 43 10.23 1.23 6.54
N LEU A 44 10.88 0.17 7.05
CA LEU A 44 12.29 0.24 7.45
C LEU A 44 13.22 0.46 6.26
N VAL A 45 13.04 -0.31 5.19
CA VAL A 45 13.87 -0.16 3.98
C VAL A 45 13.61 1.19 3.31
N GLY A 46 12.36 1.64 3.25
CA GLY A 46 12.00 2.97 2.73
C GLY A 46 12.67 4.09 3.52
N LYS A 47 12.62 4.02 4.86
CA LYS A 47 13.32 4.98 5.72
C LYS A 47 14.84 4.96 5.51
N VAL A 48 15.45 3.79 5.31
CA VAL A 48 16.88 3.71 5.01
C VAL A 48 17.21 4.39 3.68
N VAL A 49 16.41 4.16 2.63
CA VAL A 49 16.61 4.79 1.31
C VAL A 49 16.53 6.31 1.40
N VAL A 50 15.49 6.85 2.06
CA VAL A 50 15.30 8.30 2.23
C VAL A 50 16.40 8.88 3.13
N THR A 51 16.58 8.35 4.34
CA THR A 51 17.42 9.02 5.36
C THR A 51 18.92 8.76 5.27
N ARG A 52 19.35 7.59 4.75
CA ARG A 52 20.78 7.25 4.64
C ARG A 52 21.36 7.60 3.29
N PHE A 53 20.55 7.49 2.24
CA PHE A 53 20.99 7.81 0.90
C PHE A 53 20.51 9.19 0.43
N PHE A 54 19.64 9.90 1.15
CA PHE A 54 19.12 11.21 0.74
C PHE A 54 18.41 11.16 -0.62
N PHE A 55 17.67 10.07 -0.84
CA PHE A 55 16.85 9.90 -2.03
C PHE A 55 15.41 10.34 -1.71
N ASP A 56 15.21 11.65 -1.74
CA ASP A 56 13.98 12.34 -1.32
C ASP A 56 13.06 12.60 -2.52
N TYR A 57 12.75 11.55 -3.30
CA TYR A 57 11.89 11.62 -4.49
C TYR A 57 10.69 10.67 -4.33
N PRO A 58 9.70 11.04 -3.50
CA PRO A 58 8.63 10.16 -3.08
C PRO A 58 7.73 9.71 -4.25
N VAL A 59 7.48 10.57 -5.23
CA VAL A 59 6.67 10.21 -6.41
C VAL A 59 7.41 9.18 -7.26
N VAL A 60 8.72 9.34 -7.43
CA VAL A 60 9.54 8.38 -8.19
C VAL A 60 9.57 7.01 -7.52
N ILE A 61 9.74 6.95 -6.19
CA ILE A 61 9.70 5.69 -5.43
C ILE A 61 8.36 4.98 -5.63
N LEU A 62 7.25 5.70 -5.42
CA LEU A 62 5.90 5.13 -5.51
C LEU A 62 5.56 4.71 -6.95
N MET A 63 5.96 5.50 -7.94
CA MET A 63 5.77 5.19 -9.35
C MET A 63 6.52 3.91 -9.74
N LEU A 64 7.79 3.78 -9.35
CA LEU A 64 8.59 2.59 -9.63
C LEU A 64 8.06 1.35 -8.90
N GLN A 65 7.54 1.50 -7.68
CA GLN A 65 6.87 0.40 -6.99
C GLN A 65 5.61 -0.07 -7.74
N MET A 66 4.78 0.84 -8.25
CA MET A 66 3.60 0.45 -9.03
C MET A 66 3.97 -0.15 -10.39
N ALA A 67 4.99 0.39 -11.06
CA ALA A 67 5.51 -0.13 -12.32
C ALA A 67 6.09 -1.54 -12.17
N THR A 68 6.88 -1.79 -11.12
CA THR A 68 7.48 -3.10 -10.85
C THR A 68 6.42 -4.15 -10.47
N THR A 69 5.40 -3.78 -9.68
CA THR A 69 4.25 -4.66 -9.43
C THR A 69 3.51 -5.02 -10.72
N LEU A 70 3.25 -4.03 -11.59
CA LEU A 70 2.56 -4.28 -12.85
C LEU A 70 3.38 -5.18 -13.78
N PHE A 71 4.68 -4.93 -13.87
CA PHE A 71 5.62 -5.76 -14.62
C PHE A 71 5.65 -7.20 -14.09
N ALA A 72 5.70 -7.38 -12.76
CA ALA A 72 5.67 -8.70 -12.14
C ALA A 72 4.38 -9.46 -12.43
N ILE A 73 3.22 -8.79 -12.37
CA ILE A 73 1.92 -9.40 -12.68
C ILE A 73 1.83 -9.80 -14.16
N GLU A 74 2.31 -8.95 -15.08
CA GLU A 74 2.31 -9.26 -16.50
C GLU A 74 3.27 -10.43 -16.81
N LEU A 75 4.42 -10.48 -16.14
CA LEU A 75 5.35 -11.62 -16.25
C LEU A 75 4.71 -12.92 -15.75
N LEU A 76 4.00 -12.89 -14.62
CA LEU A 76 3.24 -14.04 -14.11
C LEU A 76 2.10 -14.47 -15.05
N ARG A 77 1.47 -13.53 -15.75
CA ARG A 77 0.46 -13.80 -16.78
C ARG A 77 1.07 -14.48 -18.01
N VAL A 78 2.21 -13.99 -18.50
CA VAL A 78 2.93 -14.56 -19.65
C VAL A 78 3.45 -15.97 -19.36
N LEU A 79 3.89 -16.22 -18.13
CA LEU A 79 4.27 -17.57 -17.67
C LEU A 79 3.07 -18.51 -17.49
N GLY A 80 1.84 -18.03 -17.62
CA GLY A 80 0.61 -18.82 -17.47
C GLY A 80 0.27 -19.20 -16.03
N VAL A 81 0.99 -18.65 -15.04
CA VAL A 81 0.74 -18.91 -13.61
C VAL A 81 -0.58 -18.26 -13.18
N VAL A 82 -0.87 -17.07 -13.72
CA VAL A 82 -2.07 -16.30 -13.36
C VAL A 82 -2.93 -16.05 -14.60
N LYS A 83 -4.17 -16.56 -14.58
CA LYS A 83 -5.17 -16.29 -15.61
C LYS A 83 -5.89 -14.98 -15.30
N LEU A 84 -5.31 -13.86 -15.75
CA LEU A 84 -5.92 -12.54 -15.61
C LEU A 84 -6.45 -12.05 -16.97
N ALA A 85 -7.65 -11.47 -16.96
CA ALA A 85 -8.15 -10.76 -18.14
C ALA A 85 -7.31 -9.48 -18.40
N PRO A 86 -7.13 -9.08 -19.67
CA PRO A 86 -6.46 -7.83 -19.99
C PRO A 86 -7.21 -6.63 -19.40
N TYR A 87 -6.49 -5.53 -19.17
CA TYR A 87 -7.07 -4.31 -18.63
C TYR A 87 -8.23 -3.84 -19.53
N SER A 88 -9.40 -3.65 -18.93
CA SER A 88 -10.55 -3.02 -19.59
C SER A 88 -10.88 -1.72 -18.87
N PHE A 89 -11.13 -0.68 -19.66
CA PHE A 89 -11.43 0.66 -19.15
C PHE A 89 -12.70 0.68 -18.29
N ASP A 90 -13.69 -0.16 -18.63
CA ASP A 90 -14.93 -0.28 -17.85
C ASP A 90 -14.64 -0.73 -16.42
N LYS A 91 -13.81 -1.78 -16.25
CA LYS A 91 -13.40 -2.26 -14.92
C LYS A 91 -12.51 -1.24 -14.20
N GLY A 92 -11.61 -0.61 -14.96
CA GLY A 92 -10.68 0.41 -14.46
C GLY A 92 -11.37 1.63 -13.86
N ARG A 93 -12.48 2.09 -14.47
CA ARG A 93 -13.27 3.24 -14.01
C ARG A 93 -13.82 3.05 -12.60
N HIS A 94 -14.32 1.85 -12.27
CA HIS A 94 -14.86 1.56 -10.94
C HIS A 94 -13.76 1.58 -9.87
N CYS A 95 -12.54 1.17 -10.22
CA CYS A 95 -11.39 1.19 -9.32
C CYS A 95 -10.63 2.53 -9.32
N PHE A 96 -11.04 3.53 -10.11
CA PHE A 96 -10.26 4.75 -10.32
C PHE A 96 -10.26 5.66 -9.10
N VAL A 97 -11.44 5.98 -8.57
CA VAL A 97 -11.61 6.81 -7.36
C VAL A 97 -10.86 6.23 -6.15
N PRO A 98 -11.04 4.94 -5.78
CA PRO A 98 -10.32 4.39 -4.64
C PRO A 98 -8.80 4.32 -4.88
N SER A 99 -8.36 4.21 -6.14
CA SER A 99 -6.94 4.27 -6.47
C SER A 99 -6.36 5.66 -6.26
N ILE A 100 -7.05 6.72 -6.68
CA ILE A 100 -6.60 8.11 -6.44
C ILE A 100 -6.48 8.40 -4.95
N LEU A 101 -7.51 8.04 -4.17
CA LEU A 101 -7.50 8.25 -2.71
C LEU A 101 -6.31 7.53 -2.07
N LEU A 102 -6.03 6.30 -2.50
CA LEU A 102 -4.90 5.53 -1.99
C LEU A 102 -3.55 6.10 -2.46
N CYS A 103 -3.44 6.61 -3.69
CA CYS A 103 -2.25 7.31 -4.18
C CYS A 103 -1.93 8.55 -3.33
N ILE A 104 -2.93 9.38 -3.06
CA ILE A 104 -2.77 10.58 -2.23
C ILE A 104 -2.36 10.17 -0.82
N ALA A 105 -3.01 9.15 -0.24
CA ALA A 105 -2.64 8.65 1.07
C ALA A 105 -1.19 8.12 1.11
N GLN A 106 -0.76 7.37 0.10
CA GLN A 106 0.60 6.86 -0.01
C GLN A 106 1.62 7.99 -0.14
N TRP A 107 1.34 8.97 -0.99
CA TRP A 107 2.19 10.15 -1.13
C TRP A 107 2.32 10.93 0.18
N LEU A 108 1.20 11.23 0.84
CA LEU A 108 1.20 11.89 2.16
C LEU A 108 1.93 11.09 3.24
N THR A 109 1.88 9.75 3.18
CA THR A 109 2.61 8.87 4.11
C THR A 109 4.12 9.00 3.92
N VAL A 110 4.59 9.03 2.67
CA VAL A 110 6.03 9.19 2.39
C VAL A 110 6.50 10.60 2.78
N VAL A 111 5.72 11.64 2.45
CA VAL A 111 6.00 13.03 2.88
C VAL A 111 6.05 13.15 4.41
N ALA A 112 5.16 12.46 5.12
CA ALA A 112 5.22 12.42 6.59
C ALA A 112 6.53 11.78 7.10
N PHE A 113 7.03 10.74 6.43
CA PHE A 113 8.30 10.11 6.79
C PHE A 113 9.52 11.00 6.52
N GLU A 114 9.50 11.83 5.48
CA GLU A 114 10.55 12.83 5.23
C GLU A 114 10.64 13.85 6.38
N GLY A 115 9.49 14.33 6.86
CA GLY A 115 9.43 15.25 8.00
C GLY A 115 10.05 14.69 9.29
N ILE A 116 9.82 13.40 9.58
CA ILE A 116 10.39 12.72 10.76
C ILE A 116 11.84 12.25 10.49
N GLY A 117 12.22 12.13 9.23
CA GLY A 117 13.42 11.44 8.74
C GLY A 117 14.70 12.26 8.71
N MET A 118 14.73 13.53 9.12
CA MET A 118 15.96 14.34 9.15
C MET A 118 16.67 14.31 10.53
N PRO A 119 17.61 13.38 10.79
CA PRO A 119 18.49 13.41 11.97
C PRO A 119 19.75 14.28 11.79
N ALA A 120 19.98 14.90 10.63
CA ALA A 120 21.28 15.48 10.27
C ALA A 120 21.67 16.77 11.02
N PHE A 121 20.82 17.32 11.88
CA PHE A 121 21.11 18.56 12.62
C PHE A 121 20.84 18.46 14.13
N GLU A 122 21.27 17.39 14.80
CA GLU A 122 21.21 17.33 16.28
C GLU A 122 21.87 18.55 16.97
N SER A 123 22.85 19.18 16.34
CA SER A 123 23.50 20.40 16.84
C SER A 123 22.65 21.67 16.70
N VAL A 124 21.69 21.73 15.76
CA VAL A 124 20.74 22.85 15.59
C VAL A 124 19.43 22.59 16.34
N LYS A 125 19.04 21.31 16.50
CA LYS A 125 17.84 20.86 17.21
C LYS A 125 17.77 21.36 18.65
N ARG A 126 18.90 21.46 19.36
CA ARG A 126 18.93 21.99 20.74
C ARG A 126 18.64 23.49 20.85
N SER A 127 18.81 24.25 19.77
CA SER A 127 18.60 25.71 19.76
C SER A 127 17.20 26.11 19.29
N VAL A 128 16.41 25.17 18.77
CA VAL A 128 15.22 25.42 17.96
C VAL A 128 14.04 24.52 18.44
N LEU A 129 13.87 24.40 19.75
CA LEU A 129 12.83 23.56 20.39
C LEU A 129 11.40 23.84 19.88
N ASN A 130 11.10 25.08 19.47
CA ASN A 130 9.78 25.47 18.96
C ASN A 130 9.52 25.04 17.51
N PHE A 131 10.56 24.84 16.69
CA PHE A 131 10.39 24.47 15.28
C PHE A 131 10.24 22.95 15.12
N GLU A 132 10.94 22.15 15.93
CA GLU A 132 10.75 20.68 15.93
C GLU A 132 9.32 20.30 16.33
N LEU A 133 8.74 20.98 17.32
CA LEU A 133 7.34 20.73 17.71
C LEU A 133 6.35 21.08 16.57
N SER A 134 6.64 22.12 15.78
CA SER A 134 5.82 22.49 14.63
C SER A 134 5.99 21.52 13.44
N LEU A 135 7.21 21.02 13.20
CA LEU A 135 7.52 20.10 12.11
C LEU A 135 6.92 18.71 12.40
N ASP A 136 6.98 18.26 13.64
CA ASP A 136 6.28 17.05 14.11
C ASP A 136 4.76 17.20 13.99
N GLN A 137 4.19 18.38 14.25
CA GLN A 137 2.75 18.64 14.06
C GLN A 137 2.31 18.51 12.60
N TYR A 138 3.09 19.04 11.65
CA TYR A 138 2.77 18.92 10.22
C TYR A 138 2.89 17.47 9.75
N SER A 139 3.95 16.74 10.14
CA SER A 139 4.08 15.32 9.80
C SER A 139 2.95 14.48 10.39
N LEU A 140 2.58 14.71 11.66
CA LEU A 140 1.46 14.03 12.31
C LEU A 140 0.14 14.34 11.61
N PHE A 141 -0.08 15.59 11.20
CA PHE A 141 -1.26 15.98 10.42
C PHE A 141 -1.35 15.25 9.07
N TYR A 142 -0.25 15.20 8.31
CA TYR A 142 -0.19 14.47 7.05
C TYR A 142 -0.37 12.96 7.24
N GLY A 143 0.22 12.38 8.29
CA GLY A 143 0.04 10.97 8.64
C GLY A 143 -1.40 10.63 9.04
N LEU A 144 -2.06 11.49 9.81
CA LEU A 144 -3.46 11.30 10.18
C LEU A 144 -4.36 11.42 8.95
N LEU A 145 -4.17 12.45 8.11
CA LEU A 145 -4.92 12.62 6.87
C LEU A 145 -4.71 11.42 5.94
N ALA A 146 -3.47 10.95 5.79
CA ALA A 146 -3.15 9.74 5.03
C ALA A 146 -3.91 8.53 5.56
N SER A 147 -3.94 8.31 6.89
CA SER A 147 -4.66 7.19 7.49
C SER A 147 -6.17 7.22 7.22
N VAL A 148 -6.79 8.42 7.24
CA VAL A 148 -8.22 8.59 6.94
C VAL A 148 -8.51 8.31 5.47
N LEU A 149 -7.72 8.88 4.56
CA LEU A 149 -7.86 8.66 3.12
C LEU A 149 -7.63 7.19 2.76
N GLN A 150 -6.63 6.57 3.38
CA GLN A 150 -6.31 5.16 3.22
C GLN A 150 -7.45 4.26 3.72
N ALA A 151 -8.03 4.55 4.88
CA ALA A 151 -9.19 3.84 5.40
C ALA A 151 -10.41 3.98 4.46
N ALA A 152 -10.69 5.20 3.97
CA ALA A 152 -11.77 5.45 3.02
C ALA A 152 -11.57 4.69 1.70
N ALA A 153 -10.33 4.64 1.19
CA ALA A 153 -9.99 3.87 0.01
C ALA A 153 -10.19 2.37 0.23
N TYR A 154 -9.79 1.84 1.39
CA TYR A 154 -9.98 0.42 1.70
C TYR A 154 -11.44 0.00 1.77
N LEU A 155 -12.31 0.80 2.39
CA LEU A 155 -13.75 0.50 2.43
C LEU A 155 -14.35 0.42 1.02
N GLN A 156 -13.89 1.27 0.10
CA GLN A 156 -14.33 1.20 -1.30
C GLN A 156 -13.77 -0.03 -2.02
N PHE A 157 -12.50 -0.39 -1.76
CA PHE A 157 -11.90 -1.60 -2.33
C PHE A 157 -12.53 -2.88 -1.78
N GLU A 158 -12.94 -2.91 -0.51
CA GLU A 158 -13.66 -4.03 0.10
C GLU A 158 -14.98 -4.29 -0.64
N ASN A 159 -15.75 -3.22 -0.91
CA ASN A 159 -17.00 -3.33 -1.66
C ASN A 159 -16.78 -3.84 -3.10
N LEU A 160 -15.66 -3.45 -3.73
CA LEU A 160 -15.27 -3.95 -5.06
C LEU A 160 -14.73 -5.39 -5.03
N SER A 161 -14.20 -5.84 -3.89
CA SER A 161 -13.65 -7.19 -3.70
C SER A 161 -14.70 -8.30 -3.82
N HIS A 162 -15.98 -7.96 -3.59
CA HIS A 162 -17.09 -8.89 -3.83
C HIS A 162 -17.29 -9.25 -5.32
N ASN A 163 -16.86 -8.38 -6.24
CA ASN A 163 -17.09 -8.55 -7.67
C ASN A 163 -15.83 -8.94 -8.45
N TYR A 164 -14.64 -8.67 -7.89
CA TYR A 164 -13.36 -8.83 -8.57
C TYR A 164 -12.36 -9.59 -7.69
N GLN A 165 -11.50 -10.39 -8.32
CA GLN A 165 -10.43 -11.09 -7.60
C GLN A 165 -9.34 -10.12 -7.14
N ALA A 166 -8.61 -10.42 -6.05
CA ALA A 166 -7.54 -9.53 -5.53
C ALA A 166 -6.47 -9.22 -6.57
N MET A 167 -6.07 -10.21 -7.37
CA MET A 167 -5.05 -10.00 -8.40
C MET A 167 -5.55 -9.05 -9.50
N GLU A 168 -6.83 -9.12 -9.84
CA GLU A 168 -7.46 -8.18 -10.78
C GLU A 168 -7.52 -6.76 -10.18
N LEU A 169 -7.91 -6.63 -8.91
CA LEU A 169 -7.95 -5.34 -8.21
C LEU A 169 -6.56 -4.73 -8.04
N LEU A 170 -5.56 -5.54 -7.69
CA LEU A 170 -4.17 -5.13 -7.59
C LEU A 170 -3.68 -4.61 -8.94
N TYR A 171 -3.93 -5.36 -10.01
CA TYR A 171 -3.54 -4.97 -11.37
C TYR A 171 -4.21 -3.66 -11.81
N MET A 172 -5.53 -3.51 -11.61
CA MET A 172 -6.25 -2.28 -11.93
C MET A 172 -5.76 -1.09 -11.11
N HIS A 173 -5.51 -1.31 -9.81
CA HIS A 173 -4.97 -0.29 -8.93
C HIS A 173 -3.58 0.15 -9.38
N SER A 174 -2.64 -0.77 -9.56
CA SER A 174 -1.27 -0.44 -10.00
C SER A 174 -1.26 0.31 -11.33
N PHE A 175 -2.12 -0.06 -12.28
CA PHE A 175 -2.24 0.66 -13.55
C PHE A 175 -2.81 2.08 -13.38
N ASN A 176 -3.91 2.23 -12.65
CA ASN A 176 -4.54 3.53 -12.40
C ASN A 176 -3.59 4.46 -11.61
N SER A 177 -2.92 3.92 -10.59
CA SER A 177 -1.95 4.64 -9.77
C SER A 177 -0.74 5.10 -10.57
N LEU A 178 -0.27 4.28 -11.52
CA LEU A 178 0.84 4.65 -12.40
C LEU A 178 0.50 5.90 -13.23
N ILE A 179 -0.72 5.99 -13.78
CA ILE A 179 -1.17 7.18 -14.52
C ILE A 179 -1.18 8.40 -13.61
N VAL A 180 -1.68 8.26 -12.37
CA VAL A 180 -1.74 9.36 -11.40
C VAL A 180 -0.34 9.85 -11.03
N PHE A 181 0.60 8.92 -10.77
CA PHE A 181 1.97 9.30 -10.44
C PHE A 181 2.73 9.88 -11.63
N LEU A 182 2.47 9.43 -12.86
CA LEU A 182 3.03 10.07 -14.06
C LEU A 182 2.52 11.52 -14.22
N VAL A 183 1.25 11.77 -13.94
CA VAL A 183 0.71 13.14 -13.95
C VAL A 183 1.34 13.98 -12.83
N ALA A 184 1.53 13.41 -11.64
CA ALA A 184 2.20 14.09 -10.53
C ALA A 184 3.67 14.42 -10.88
N ASP A 185 4.37 13.50 -11.52
CA ASP A 185 5.74 13.69 -11.98
C ASP A 185 5.83 14.79 -13.04
N VAL A 186 4.88 14.89 -14.00
CA VAL A 186 4.87 16.00 -14.96
C VAL A 186 4.77 17.37 -14.27
N VAL A 187 4.14 17.44 -13.09
CA VAL A 187 4.00 18.69 -12.32
C VAL A 187 5.22 18.99 -11.45
N GLN A 188 5.82 17.97 -10.84
CA GLN A 188 6.91 18.13 -9.87
C GLN A 188 8.31 17.96 -10.49
N ASP A 189 8.41 17.28 -11.63
CA ASP A 189 9.64 16.97 -12.38
C ASP A 189 10.65 16.14 -11.57
N GLU A 190 10.16 15.27 -10.67
CA GLU A 190 11.00 14.48 -9.77
C GLU A 190 11.83 13.42 -10.52
N ILE A 191 11.34 12.85 -11.63
CA ILE A 191 12.09 11.86 -12.42
C ILE A 191 13.41 12.47 -12.91
N ARG A 192 13.40 13.72 -13.39
CA ARG A 192 14.61 14.38 -13.88
C ARG A 192 15.63 14.52 -12.75
N ASP A 193 15.18 14.97 -11.59
CA ASP A 193 16.03 15.24 -10.45
C ASP A 193 16.56 13.92 -9.83
N ALA A 194 15.72 12.90 -9.74
CA ALA A 194 16.11 11.55 -9.35
C ALA A 194 17.14 10.93 -10.31
N PHE A 195 17.00 11.15 -11.62
CA PHE A 195 17.98 10.68 -12.61
C PHE A 195 19.32 11.41 -12.47
N MET A 196 19.29 12.73 -12.27
CA MET A 196 20.50 13.52 -12.02
C MET A 196 21.22 13.07 -10.75
N TYR A 197 20.47 12.77 -9.68
CA TYR A 197 20.99 12.19 -8.45
C TYR A 197 21.68 10.83 -8.73
N MET A 198 21.03 9.95 -9.50
CA MET A 198 21.58 8.64 -9.84
C MET A 198 22.89 8.71 -10.63
N MET A 199 23.01 9.62 -11.60
CA MET A 199 24.25 9.75 -12.36
C MET A 199 25.41 10.30 -11.54
N THR A 200 25.12 11.11 -10.52
CA THR A 200 26.14 11.84 -9.74
C THR A 200 26.56 11.08 -8.48
N SER A 201 25.64 10.34 -7.86
CA SER A 201 25.77 9.86 -6.48
C SER A 201 25.47 8.36 -6.29
N ALA A 202 25.25 7.59 -7.37
CA ALA A 202 24.88 6.17 -7.25
C ALA A 202 26.00 5.32 -6.66
N HIS A 203 25.96 5.17 -5.34
CA HIS A 203 26.73 4.16 -4.63
C HIS A 203 26.14 2.77 -4.94
N PRO A 204 26.94 1.70 -5.14
CA PRO A 204 26.41 0.36 -5.40
C PRO A 204 25.46 -0.14 -4.29
N LEU A 205 25.70 0.30 -3.04
CA LEU A 205 24.82 0.02 -1.90
C LEU A 205 23.43 0.67 -2.04
N PHE A 206 23.35 1.86 -2.64
CA PHE A 206 22.07 2.50 -2.92
C PHE A 206 21.23 1.62 -3.86
N THR A 207 21.83 1.14 -4.94
CA THR A 207 21.15 0.28 -5.92
C THR A 207 20.61 -1.00 -5.25
N GLY A 208 21.39 -1.62 -4.36
CA GLY A 208 20.94 -2.78 -3.59
C GLY A 208 19.78 -2.46 -2.64
N ALA A 209 19.86 -1.36 -1.88
CA ALA A 209 18.80 -0.93 -0.99
C ALA A 209 17.51 -0.56 -1.74
N PHE A 210 17.65 0.11 -2.90
CA PHE A 210 16.55 0.48 -3.77
C PHE A 210 15.88 -0.75 -4.39
N ALA A 211 16.66 -1.73 -4.86
CA ALA A 211 16.12 -3.00 -5.34
C ALA A 211 15.37 -3.77 -4.24
N MET A 212 15.90 -3.80 -3.01
CA MET A 212 15.19 -4.37 -1.86
C MET A 212 13.90 -3.60 -1.55
N LEU A 213 13.89 -2.28 -1.69
CA LEU A 213 12.68 -1.46 -1.52
C LEU A 213 11.61 -1.80 -2.56
N MET A 214 12.00 -2.02 -3.82
CA MET A 214 11.06 -2.45 -4.87
C MET A 214 10.47 -3.82 -4.54
N PHE A 215 11.30 -4.78 -4.13
CA PHE A 215 10.82 -6.10 -3.73
C PHE A 215 9.91 -6.05 -2.50
N ALA A 216 10.28 -5.26 -1.48
CA ALA A 216 9.46 -5.02 -0.30
C ALA A 216 8.10 -4.39 -0.66
N GLY A 217 8.10 -3.45 -1.61
CA GLY A 217 6.90 -2.79 -2.12
C GLY A 217 5.94 -3.76 -2.80
N ILE A 218 6.44 -4.65 -3.66
CA ILE A 218 5.61 -5.71 -4.30
C ILE A 218 5.00 -6.61 -3.23
N LEU A 219 5.81 -7.06 -2.26
CA LEU A 219 5.37 -7.97 -1.20
C LEU A 219 4.32 -7.31 -0.30
N PHE A 220 4.49 -6.03 0.02
CA PHE A 220 3.53 -5.23 0.77
C PHE A 220 2.21 -5.02 0.00
N GLN A 221 2.27 -4.69 -1.29
CA GLN A 221 1.06 -4.49 -2.10
C GLN A 221 0.28 -5.81 -2.28
N TYR A 222 1.00 -6.92 -2.45
CA TYR A 222 0.38 -8.24 -2.51
C TYR A 222 -0.27 -8.63 -1.16
N SER A 223 0.45 -8.46 -0.05
CA SER A 223 -0.04 -8.81 1.28
C SER A 223 -1.28 -8.00 1.67
N MET A 224 -1.25 -6.70 1.41
CA MET A 224 -2.37 -5.78 1.64
C MET A 224 -3.65 -6.25 0.96
N ARG A 225 -3.57 -6.63 -0.33
CA ARG A 225 -4.74 -7.07 -1.09
C ARG A 225 -5.19 -8.48 -0.74
N ALA A 226 -4.26 -9.33 -0.34
CA ALA A 226 -4.59 -10.63 0.24
C ALA A 226 -5.40 -10.45 1.54
N THR A 227 -5.07 -9.46 2.38
CA THR A 227 -5.81 -9.19 3.62
C THR A 227 -7.18 -8.54 3.37
N THR A 228 -7.30 -7.60 2.41
CA THR A 228 -8.59 -6.94 2.10
C THR A 228 -9.65 -7.91 1.56
N LEU A 229 -9.26 -9.01 0.90
CA LEU A 229 -10.20 -10.04 0.39
C LEU A 229 -10.84 -10.91 1.48
N ILE A 230 -10.31 -10.89 2.71
CA ILE A 230 -10.71 -11.80 3.80
C ILE A 230 -11.85 -11.22 4.65
N ILE A 231 -11.94 -9.88 4.69
CA ILE A 231 -13.00 -9.11 5.35
C ILE A 231 -14.28 -9.21 4.50
#